data_AF-A0AAV0MK47-F1
#
_entry.id   AF-A0AAV0MK47-F1
#
_cell.length_a   1.000
_cell.length_b   1.000
_cell.length_c   1.000
_cell.angle_alpha   90.00
_cell.angle_beta   90.00
_cell.angle_gamma   90.00
#
_symmetry.space_group_name_H-M   'P 1'
#
loop_
_entity.id
_entity.type
_entity.pdbx_description
1 polymer ?
#
loop_
_entity_poly.entity_id
_entity_poly.type
_entity_poly.pdbx_seq_one_letter_code
_entity_poly.pdbx_strand_id
1 'polypeptide(L)'
;MQLSGSISPQVGNLSFLRDLYLSNNSLIGEIPPQLGRLHRFENLYLLNNSFTGLHNLRGNIPASFGNMSSLKILSMTGNFLSGKVPSTLGELKSLSVLTLSKNCFSGGIPSSIFNLSYLTHVYLGLNQFHGSLPPDMGISLPNLQSFDVALNYDEGIFWYWAFGYFSVGLGCFFLLV
;
A
#
# COMPACT_ATOMS: atom_id res chain seq x y z
N MET A 1 -17.96 -12.57 -5.32
CA MET A 1 -17.67 -13.96 -5.77
C MET A 1 -17.07 -14.70 -4.57
N GLN A 2 -17.01 -16.04 -4.57
CA GLN A 2 -16.39 -16.84 -3.50
C GLN A 2 -15.15 -17.57 -4.05
N LEU A 3 -14.22 -16.84 -4.65
CA LEU A 3 -12.96 -17.44 -5.11
C LEU A 3 -12.12 -17.85 -3.90
N SER A 4 -11.45 -18.99 -3.99
CA SER A 4 -10.55 -19.53 -2.95
C SER A 4 -9.28 -20.09 -3.58
N GLY A 5 -8.31 -20.46 -2.75
CA GLY A 5 -6.97 -20.85 -3.20
C GLY A 5 -6.06 -19.63 -3.38
N SER A 6 -4.94 -19.80 -4.08
CA SER A 6 -3.94 -18.75 -4.30
C SER A 6 -4.02 -18.16 -5.70
N ILE A 7 -3.47 -16.96 -5.87
CA ILE A 7 -3.26 -16.40 -7.21
C ILE A 7 -2.15 -17.21 -7.87
N SER A 8 -2.45 -17.76 -9.05
CA SER A 8 -1.48 -18.48 -9.86
C SER A 8 -0.36 -17.53 -10.34
N PRO A 9 0.94 -17.89 -10.19
CA PRO A 9 2.05 -17.11 -10.71
C PRO A 9 2.01 -16.85 -12.22
N GLN A 10 1.29 -17.71 -12.96
CA GLN A 10 1.08 -17.61 -14.40
C GLN A 10 0.26 -16.37 -14.81
N VAL A 11 -0.46 -15.73 -13.88
CA VAL A 11 -1.09 -14.42 -14.12
C VAL A 11 -0.04 -13.38 -14.54
N GLY A 12 1.20 -13.50 -14.06
CA GLY A 12 2.32 -12.66 -14.48
C GLY A 12 2.73 -12.80 -15.96
N ASN A 13 2.18 -13.78 -16.69
CA ASN A 13 2.41 -13.95 -18.13
C ASN A 13 1.36 -13.23 -19.00
N LEU A 14 0.30 -12.67 -18.40
CA LEU A 14 -0.75 -11.95 -19.11
C LEU A 14 -0.30 -10.52 -19.44
N SER A 15 0.67 -10.37 -20.35
CA SER A 15 1.38 -9.10 -20.61
C SER A 15 0.51 -7.90 -21.04
N PHE A 16 -0.74 -8.14 -21.45
CA PHE A 16 -1.73 -7.12 -21.78
C PHE A 16 -2.72 -6.81 -20.66
N LEU A 17 -2.66 -7.53 -19.54
CA LEU A 17 -3.52 -7.31 -18.39
C LEU A 17 -3.30 -5.90 -17.84
N ARG A 18 -4.39 -5.15 -17.69
CA ARG A 18 -4.41 -3.80 -17.11
C ARG A 18 -5.05 -3.78 -15.73
N ASP A 19 -6.06 -4.60 -15.54
CA ASP A 19 -6.89 -4.57 -14.35
C ASP A 19 -7.08 -5.97 -13.79
N LEU A 20 -6.96 -6.11 -12.47
CA LEU A 20 -7.29 -7.35 -11.77
C LEU A 20 -8.14 -7.03 -10.54
N TYR A 21 -9.40 -7.44 -10.60
CA TYR A 21 -10.37 -7.27 -9.53
C TYR A 21 -10.60 -8.61 -8.82
N LEU A 22 -10.01 -8.77 -7.64
CA LEU A 22 -10.13 -9.98 -6.80
C LEU A 22 -10.61 -9.65 -5.38
N SER A 23 -11.16 -8.46 -5.18
CA SER A 23 -11.63 -8.01 -3.87
C SER A 23 -12.82 -8.81 -3.34
N ASN A 24 -12.92 -8.95 -2.02
CA ASN A 24 -13.99 -9.65 -1.31
C ASN A 24 -14.12 -11.12 -1.75
N ASN A 25 -13.03 -11.87 -1.62
CA ASN A 25 -12.98 -13.32 -1.84
C ASN A 25 -12.28 -14.00 -0.66
N SER A 26 -12.06 -15.32 -0.75
CA SER A 26 -11.36 -16.14 0.24
C SER A 26 -9.99 -16.58 -0.29
N LEU A 27 -9.30 -15.71 -1.04
CA LEU A 27 -7.98 -16.03 -1.58
C LEU A 27 -6.93 -16.04 -0.45
N ILE A 28 -6.00 -16.97 -0.53
CA ILE A 28 -4.97 -17.26 0.48
C ILE A 28 -3.57 -17.33 -0.15
N GLY A 29 -2.56 -17.48 0.70
CA GLY A 29 -1.18 -17.65 0.29
C GLY A 29 -0.53 -16.34 -0.15
N GLU A 30 0.59 -16.45 -0.85
CA GLU A 30 1.38 -15.29 -1.25
C GLU A 30 0.83 -14.58 -2.48
N ILE A 31 1.09 -13.27 -2.53
CA ILE A 31 0.92 -12.48 -3.75
C ILE A 31 2.09 -12.81 -4.68
N PRO A 32 1.84 -13.35 -5.90
CA PRO A 32 2.93 -13.80 -6.74
C PRO A 32 3.86 -12.65 -7.17
N PRO A 33 5.18 -12.74 -6.93
CA PRO A 33 6.13 -11.73 -7.39
C PRO A 33 6.13 -11.57 -8.92
N GLN A 34 5.65 -12.56 -9.67
CA GLN A 34 5.52 -12.55 -11.12
C GLN A 34 4.53 -11.49 -11.63
N LEU A 35 3.61 -10.98 -10.80
CA LEU A 35 2.79 -9.82 -11.16
C LEU A 35 3.64 -8.59 -11.52
N GLY A 36 4.83 -8.48 -10.93
CA GLY A 36 5.82 -7.44 -11.28
C GLY A 36 6.32 -7.46 -12.73
N ARG A 37 6.01 -8.51 -13.51
CA ARG A 37 6.30 -8.57 -14.96
C ARG A 37 5.30 -7.77 -15.80
N LEU A 38 4.16 -7.40 -15.22
CA LEU A 38 3.06 -6.76 -15.94
C LEU A 38 3.28 -5.23 -16.03
N HIS A 39 4.16 -4.79 -16.94
CA HIS A 39 4.51 -3.38 -17.08
C HIS A 39 3.35 -2.45 -17.53
N ARG A 40 2.28 -3.03 -18.10
CA ARG A 40 1.06 -2.32 -18.53
C ARG A 40 -0.05 -2.33 -17.48
N PHE A 41 0.21 -2.93 -16.32
CA PHE A 41 -0.79 -3.11 -15.30
C PHE A 41 -1.09 -1.79 -14.61
N GLU A 42 -2.38 -1.44 -14.55
CA GLU A 42 -2.86 -0.14 -14.07
C GLU A 42 -3.52 -0.28 -12.70
N ASN A 43 -4.37 -1.29 -12.50
CA ASN A 43 -5.19 -1.36 -11.29
C ASN A 43 -5.22 -2.77 -10.68
N LEU A 44 -4.78 -2.86 -9.42
CA LEU A 44 -4.78 -4.10 -8.63
C LEU A 44 -5.67 -3.94 -7.39
N TYR A 45 -6.73 -4.73 -7.32
CA TYR A 45 -7.70 -4.72 -6.22
C TYR A 45 -7.77 -6.07 -5.52
N LEU A 46 -7.10 -6.19 -4.38
CA LEU A 46 -7.00 -7.39 -3.53
C LEU A 46 -7.71 -7.23 -2.17
N LEU A 47 -8.59 -6.23 -2.03
CA LEU A 47 -9.27 -5.89 -0.78
C LEU A 47 -9.96 -7.11 -0.14
N ASN A 48 -9.94 -7.24 1.18
CA ASN A 48 -10.71 -8.23 1.93
C ASN A 48 -10.53 -9.66 1.38
N ASN A 49 -9.31 -10.16 1.51
CA ASN A 49 -8.93 -11.56 1.29
C ASN A 49 -8.11 -12.04 2.50
N SER A 50 -7.48 -13.20 2.37
CA SER A 50 -6.66 -13.81 3.41
C SER A 50 -5.21 -14.02 2.93
N PHE A 51 -4.67 -13.09 2.13
CA PHE A 51 -3.28 -13.19 1.65
C PHE A 51 -2.29 -13.16 2.83
N THR A 52 -1.33 -14.09 2.83
CA THR A 52 -0.30 -14.33 3.85
C THR A 52 1.06 -14.63 3.19
N GLY A 53 2.08 -14.94 3.99
CA GLY A 53 3.40 -15.38 3.51
C GLY A 53 3.52 -16.89 3.41
N LEU A 54 4.57 -17.37 2.74
CA LEU A 54 4.98 -18.77 2.70
C LEU A 54 5.02 -19.35 4.13
N HIS A 55 4.41 -20.51 4.30
CA HIS A 55 4.41 -21.27 5.56
C HIS A 55 3.93 -20.49 6.81
N ASN A 56 2.95 -19.60 6.68
CA ASN A 56 2.46 -18.74 7.78
C ASN A 56 3.54 -17.82 8.38
N LEU A 57 4.68 -17.65 7.69
CA LEU A 57 5.73 -16.72 8.06
C LEU A 57 5.58 -15.49 7.15
N ARG A 58 4.93 -14.46 7.70
CA ARG A 58 4.92 -13.07 7.22
C ARG A 58 4.93 -12.84 5.69
N GLY A 59 3.76 -12.62 5.09
CA GLY A 59 3.66 -12.26 3.66
C GLY A 59 3.86 -10.78 3.44
N ASN A 60 4.81 -10.40 2.58
CA ASN A 60 5.10 -9.01 2.24
C ASN A 60 4.60 -8.66 0.84
N ILE A 61 4.53 -7.36 0.56
CA ILE A 61 4.35 -6.88 -0.81
C ILE A 61 5.63 -7.27 -1.59
N PRO A 62 5.54 -7.96 -2.73
CA PRO A 62 6.74 -8.33 -3.48
C PRO A 62 7.51 -7.09 -3.94
N ALA A 63 8.82 -7.05 -3.74
CA ALA A 63 9.65 -5.94 -4.19
C ALA A 63 9.58 -5.71 -5.72
N SER A 64 9.28 -6.77 -6.48
CA SER A 64 9.06 -6.72 -7.93
C SER A 64 7.89 -5.83 -8.35
N PHE A 65 7.00 -5.46 -7.42
CA PHE A 65 5.89 -4.55 -7.72
C PHE A 65 6.39 -3.17 -8.16
N GLY A 66 7.60 -2.76 -7.75
CA GLY A 66 8.23 -1.53 -8.24
C GLY A 66 8.43 -1.48 -9.77
N ASN A 67 8.37 -2.63 -10.46
CA ASN A 67 8.53 -2.71 -11.92
C ASN A 67 7.23 -2.41 -12.69
N MET A 68 6.08 -2.28 -12.00
CA MET A 68 4.78 -2.04 -12.62
C MET A 68 4.57 -0.54 -12.85
N SER A 69 5.40 0.09 -13.69
CA SER A 69 5.47 1.55 -13.87
C SER A 69 4.16 2.24 -14.28
N SER A 70 3.21 1.49 -14.86
CA SER A 70 1.87 1.98 -15.24
C SER A 70 0.84 1.91 -14.09
N LEU A 71 1.20 1.35 -12.93
CA LEU A 71 0.26 1.11 -11.85
C LEU A 71 -0.23 2.44 -11.25
N LYS A 72 -1.55 2.59 -11.23
CA LYS A 72 -2.29 3.75 -10.71
C LYS A 72 -2.92 3.43 -9.36
N ILE A 73 -3.46 2.23 -9.21
CA ILE A 73 -4.19 1.83 -8.01
C ILE A 73 -3.62 0.53 -7.46
N LEU A 74 -3.19 0.58 -6.20
CA LEU A 74 -2.78 -0.58 -5.42
C LEU A 74 -3.63 -0.68 -4.15
N SER A 75 -4.61 -1.57 -4.17
CA SER A 75 -5.52 -1.79 -3.04
C SER A 75 -5.34 -3.17 -2.44
N MET A 76 -4.82 -3.23 -1.21
CA MET A 76 -4.59 -4.47 -0.45
C MET A 76 -5.18 -4.44 0.97
N THR A 77 -6.05 -3.46 1.25
CA THR A 77 -6.67 -3.33 2.58
C THR A 77 -7.44 -4.58 3.01
N GLY A 78 -7.36 -4.93 4.30
CA GLY A 78 -8.09 -6.06 4.86
C GLY A 78 -7.51 -7.41 4.42
N ASN A 79 -6.22 -7.62 4.68
CA ASN A 79 -5.54 -8.89 4.48
C ASN A 79 -4.68 -9.22 5.72
N PHE A 80 -3.87 -10.28 5.65
CA PHE A 80 -2.91 -10.64 6.70
C PHE A 80 -1.47 -10.40 6.24
N LEU A 81 -1.25 -9.37 5.40
CA LEU A 81 0.09 -8.98 4.96
C LEU A 81 0.87 -8.36 6.12
N SER A 82 2.20 -8.51 6.12
CA SER A 82 3.06 -8.12 7.22
C SER A 82 4.50 -7.84 6.77
N GLY A 83 5.36 -7.52 7.73
CA GLY A 83 6.74 -7.11 7.45
C GLY A 83 6.80 -5.65 6.99
N LYS A 84 7.92 -5.26 6.36
CA LYS A 84 8.14 -3.90 5.89
C LYS A 84 7.57 -3.70 4.50
N VAL A 85 7.07 -2.50 4.22
CA VAL A 85 6.72 -2.08 2.86
C VAL A 85 8.03 -1.90 2.06
N PRO A 86 8.18 -2.51 0.87
CA PRO A 86 9.38 -2.36 0.06
C PRO A 86 9.58 -0.91 -0.41
N SER A 87 10.82 -0.41 -0.31
CA SER A 87 11.16 0.92 -0.85
C SER A 87 11.00 1.03 -2.36
N THR A 88 11.01 -0.11 -3.07
CA THR A 88 10.78 -0.18 -4.52
C THR A 88 9.38 0.27 -4.93
N LEU A 89 8.40 0.33 -4.02
CA LEU A 89 7.10 0.96 -4.34
C LEU A 89 7.23 2.44 -4.69
N GLY A 90 8.32 3.11 -4.25
CA GLY A 90 8.63 4.48 -4.67
C GLY A 90 9.01 4.64 -6.14
N GLU A 91 9.16 3.54 -6.90
CA GLU A 91 9.36 3.56 -8.35
C GLU A 91 8.04 3.66 -9.15
N LEU A 92 6.89 3.51 -8.48
CA LEU A 92 5.57 3.56 -9.10
C LEU A 92 5.11 5.00 -9.36
N LYS A 93 5.77 5.68 -10.31
CA LYS A 93 5.54 7.12 -10.57
C LYS A 93 4.12 7.47 -11.03
N SER A 94 3.34 6.48 -11.51
CA SER A 94 1.94 6.67 -11.92
C SER A 94 0.94 6.43 -10.79
N LEU A 95 1.39 6.02 -9.60
CA LEU A 95 0.51 5.60 -8.51
C LEU A 95 -0.26 6.79 -7.93
N SER A 96 -1.57 6.67 -7.91
CA SER A 96 -2.49 7.70 -7.39
C SER A 96 -3.21 7.26 -6.11
N VAL A 97 -3.41 5.95 -5.93
CA VAL A 97 -4.10 5.40 -4.75
C VAL A 97 -3.31 4.21 -4.18
N LEU A 98 -2.96 4.32 -2.90
CA LEU A 98 -2.32 3.25 -2.12
C LEU A 98 -3.15 2.94 -0.88
N THR A 99 -3.71 1.73 -0.80
CA THR A 99 -4.48 1.30 0.38
C THR A 99 -3.89 0.01 0.95
N LEU A 100 -3.30 0.12 2.14
CA LEU A 100 -2.69 -0.98 2.90
C LEU A 100 -3.32 -1.15 4.29
N SER A 101 -4.35 -0.37 4.62
CA SER A 101 -5.00 -0.43 5.93
C SER A 101 -5.47 -1.82 6.34
N LYS A 102 -5.63 -2.08 7.64
CA LYS A 102 -6.12 -3.36 8.17
C LYS A 102 -5.25 -4.53 7.70
N ASN A 103 -3.95 -4.44 7.98
CA ASN A 103 -2.95 -5.48 7.78
C ASN A 103 -2.05 -5.53 9.02
N CYS A 104 -0.95 -6.27 8.94
CA CYS A 104 0.06 -6.42 10.00
C CYS A 104 1.43 -5.87 9.56
N PHE A 105 1.46 -4.82 8.74
CA PHE A 105 2.73 -4.20 8.31
C PHE A 105 3.42 -3.49 9.47
N SER A 106 4.75 -3.57 9.53
CA SER A 106 5.58 -2.93 10.56
C SER A 106 6.79 -2.21 9.95
N GLY A 107 7.57 -1.51 10.78
CA GLY A 107 8.64 -0.65 10.28
C GLY A 107 8.17 0.75 9.93
N GLY A 108 9.08 1.57 9.41
CA GLY A 108 8.77 2.88 8.83
C GLY A 108 8.19 2.78 7.43
N ILE A 109 7.34 3.75 7.09
CA ILE A 109 6.87 3.98 5.73
C ILE A 109 8.09 4.44 4.89
N PRO A 110 8.44 3.76 3.79
CA PRO A 110 9.60 4.15 2.98
C PRO A 110 9.51 5.60 2.51
N SER A 111 10.58 6.38 2.70
CA SER A 111 10.64 7.78 2.30
C SER A 111 10.36 7.99 0.81
N SER A 112 10.70 6.99 -0.02
CA SER A 112 10.47 7.00 -1.46
C SER A 112 8.99 7.08 -1.86
N ILE A 113 8.05 6.65 -1.00
CA ILE A 113 6.60 6.80 -1.23
C ILE A 113 6.19 8.27 -1.20
N PHE A 114 6.82 9.08 -0.36
CA PHE A 114 6.52 10.51 -0.26
C PHE A 114 7.05 11.34 -1.44
N ASN A 115 7.72 10.70 -2.41
CA ASN A 115 8.17 11.32 -3.67
C ASN A 115 7.24 10.99 -4.86
N LEU A 116 6.11 10.32 -4.62
CA LEU A 116 5.14 9.95 -5.65
C LEU A 116 4.12 11.08 -5.82
N SER A 117 4.46 12.06 -6.66
CA SER A 117 3.69 13.29 -6.83
C SER A 117 2.25 13.10 -7.33
N TYR A 118 1.92 11.95 -7.93
CA TYR A 118 0.56 11.62 -8.37
C TYR A 118 -0.35 11.05 -7.27
N LEU A 119 0.19 10.75 -6.08
CA LEU A 119 -0.63 10.24 -4.98
C LEU A 119 -1.70 11.24 -4.57
N THR A 120 -2.92 10.73 -4.51
CA THR A 120 -4.11 11.46 -4.05
C THR A 120 -4.66 10.85 -2.77
N HIS A 121 -4.54 9.53 -2.61
CA HIS A 121 -5.11 8.80 -1.48
C HIS A 121 -4.09 7.79 -0.93
N VAL A 122 -3.80 7.92 0.37
CA VAL A 122 -2.89 7.01 1.08
C VAL A 122 -3.56 6.56 2.37
N TYR A 123 -3.89 5.28 2.45
CA TYR A 123 -4.55 4.69 3.61
C TYR A 123 -3.68 3.55 4.18
N LEU A 124 -3.08 3.81 5.34
CA LEU A 124 -2.13 2.94 6.02
C LEU A 124 -2.56 2.61 7.46
N GLY A 125 -3.69 3.16 7.93
CA GLY A 125 -4.20 2.95 9.28
C GLY A 125 -4.49 1.49 9.63
N LEU A 126 -4.62 1.15 10.92
CA LEU A 126 -4.82 -0.23 11.40
C LEU A 126 -3.70 -1.17 10.91
N ASN A 127 -2.46 -0.81 11.22
CA ASN A 127 -1.23 -1.59 11.01
C ASN A 127 -0.32 -1.42 12.24
N GLN A 128 0.97 -1.74 12.11
CA GLN A 128 2.02 -1.56 13.12
C GLN A 128 3.14 -0.63 12.60
N PHE A 129 2.81 0.33 11.73
CA PHE A 129 3.80 1.29 11.23
C PHE A 129 4.29 2.21 12.36
N HIS A 130 5.59 2.48 12.38
CA HIS A 130 6.23 3.35 13.37
C HIS A 130 7.27 4.25 12.70
N GLY A 131 7.77 5.27 13.41
CA GLY A 131 8.73 6.24 12.89
C GLY A 131 8.10 7.64 12.73
N SER A 132 8.70 8.48 11.89
CA SER A 132 8.24 9.85 11.64
C SER A 132 7.81 10.03 10.18
N LEU A 133 6.84 10.92 9.98
CA LEU A 133 6.47 11.37 8.64
C LEU A 133 7.44 12.49 8.22
N PRO A 134 7.79 12.60 6.93
CA PRO A 134 8.60 13.71 6.45
C PRO A 134 7.89 15.05 6.73
N PRO A 135 8.57 16.05 7.31
CA PRO A 135 7.97 17.34 7.64
C PRO A 135 7.52 18.12 6.39
N ASP A 136 8.10 17.81 5.23
CA ASP A 136 7.82 18.38 3.93
C ASP A 136 6.81 17.57 3.09
N MET A 137 6.13 16.57 3.70
CA MET A 137 5.26 15.64 2.95
C MET A 137 4.14 16.32 2.16
N GLY A 138 3.61 17.45 2.62
CA GLY A 138 2.56 18.16 1.86
C GLY A 138 3.12 19.03 0.73
N ILE A 139 4.43 19.28 0.70
CA ILE A 139 5.11 19.85 -0.48
C ILE A 139 5.44 18.73 -1.47
N SER A 140 5.95 17.60 -0.99
CA SER A 140 6.39 16.48 -1.84
C SER A 140 5.22 15.66 -2.43
N LEU A 141 4.03 15.73 -1.81
CA LEU A 141 2.77 15.14 -2.29
C LEU A 141 1.74 16.22 -2.62
N PRO A 142 1.95 17.03 -3.67
CA PRO A 142 1.14 18.21 -3.95
C PRO A 142 -0.32 17.89 -4.34
N ASN A 143 -0.62 16.65 -4.72
CA ASN A 143 -1.95 16.21 -5.13
C ASN A 143 -2.70 15.41 -4.04
N LEU A 144 -2.15 15.31 -2.82
CA LEU A 144 -2.70 14.51 -1.75
C LEU A 144 -4.03 15.09 -1.24
N GLN A 145 -5.08 14.28 -1.28
CA GLN A 145 -6.45 14.64 -0.88
C GLN A 145 -6.85 13.94 0.42
N SER A 146 -6.34 12.73 0.67
CA SER A 146 -6.61 11.97 1.88
C SER A 146 -5.38 11.19 2.32
N PHE A 147 -5.05 11.29 3.61
CA PHE A 147 -3.95 10.60 4.24
C PHE A 147 -4.39 10.05 5.59
N ASP A 148 -4.31 8.73 5.77
CA ASP A 148 -4.70 8.06 7.02
C ASP A 148 -3.60 7.11 7.49
N VAL A 149 -3.08 7.38 8.68
CA VAL A 149 -2.15 6.53 9.42
C VAL A 149 -2.68 6.20 10.83
N ALA A 150 -3.98 6.41 11.07
CA ALA A 150 -4.59 6.21 12.37
C ALA A 150 -4.47 4.76 12.84
N LEU A 151 -4.43 4.56 14.16
CA LEU A 151 -4.43 3.22 14.76
C LEU A 151 -3.27 2.33 14.27
N ASN A 152 -2.10 2.94 14.06
CA ASN A 152 -0.84 2.23 13.95
C ASN A 152 -0.22 2.08 15.34
N TYR A 153 -0.36 0.89 15.93
CA TYR A 153 0.12 0.60 17.28
C TYR A 153 1.40 -0.22 17.21
N ASP A 154 2.48 0.35 17.72
CA ASP A 154 3.67 -0.40 18.14
C ASP A 154 3.89 -0.07 19.62
N GLU A 155 4.29 -1.06 20.42
CA GLU A 155 4.31 -1.01 21.90
C GLU A 155 5.30 0.03 22.51
N GLY A 156 5.77 1.05 21.79
CA GLY A 156 6.74 1.97 22.38
C GLY A 156 7.09 3.30 21.72
N ILE A 157 6.59 3.68 20.54
CA ILE A 157 6.93 4.99 19.96
C ILE A 157 5.70 5.63 19.32
N PHE A 158 5.13 6.59 20.05
CA PHE A 158 3.99 7.40 19.60
C PHE A 158 4.38 8.21 18.35
N TRP A 159 3.51 8.18 17.34
CA TRP A 159 3.34 9.32 16.45
C TRP A 159 2.88 10.48 17.34
N TYR A 160 3.79 11.36 17.75
CA TYR A 160 3.53 12.39 18.76
C TYR A 160 2.43 13.42 18.40
N TRP A 161 1.70 13.24 17.29
CA TRP A 161 0.66 14.17 16.80
C TRP A 161 -0.60 13.52 16.18
N ALA A 162 -0.82 12.20 16.29
CA ALA A 162 -1.95 11.55 15.60
C ALA A 162 -3.28 11.59 16.38
N PHE A 163 -3.75 12.78 16.76
CA PHE A 163 -5.18 13.04 16.95
C PHE A 163 -5.62 14.09 15.93
N GLY A 164 -6.10 13.62 14.78
CA GLY A 164 -6.67 14.51 13.78
C GLY A 164 -7.01 13.76 12.51
N TYR A 165 -8.31 13.56 12.26
CA TYR A 165 -8.81 13.29 10.92
C TYR A 165 -8.29 14.41 9.98
N PHE A 166 -7.36 14.08 9.09
CA PHE A 166 -7.02 14.97 7.98
C PHE A 166 -8.00 14.73 6.83
N SER A 167 -9.10 15.48 6.83
CA SER A 167 -9.83 15.76 5.60
C SER A 167 -9.10 16.91 4.93
N VAL A 168 -8.34 16.64 3.87
CA VAL A 168 -7.61 17.68 3.12
C VAL A 168 -8.58 18.35 2.14
N GLY A 169 -9.59 19.03 2.70
CA GLY A 169 -10.49 19.91 1.98
C GLY A 169 -10.03 21.35 2.17
N LEU A 170 -9.35 21.89 1.16
CA LEU A 170 -9.06 23.32 0.95
C LEU A 170 -8.45 24.08 2.16
N GLY A 171 -7.12 24.17 2.16
CA GLY A 171 -6.40 25.26 2.83
C GLY A 171 -6.29 25.16 4.35
N CYS A 172 -5.19 24.57 4.83
CA CYS A 172 -4.32 25.11 5.89
C CYS A 172 -3.23 24.09 6.17
N PHE A 173 -2.02 24.35 5.67
CA PHE A 173 -0.82 23.76 6.21
C PHE A 173 -0.55 24.40 7.56
N PHE A 174 -0.64 23.63 8.64
CA PHE A 174 0.06 23.99 9.87
C PHE A 174 1.18 23.00 10.10
N LEU A 175 2.39 23.43 9.72
CA LEU A 175 3.61 23.09 10.44
C LEU A 175 3.43 23.53 11.88
N LEU A 176 3.75 22.67 12.83
CA LEU A 176 4.27 23.07 14.15
C LEU A 176 5.17 21.94 14.67
N VAL A 177 6.47 22.24 14.63
CA VAL A 177 7.64 21.72 15.37
C VAL A 177 7.70 20.22 15.70
#